data_AF-A0A543L2D2-F1
#
_entry.id   AF-A0A543L2D2-F1
#
_cell.length_a   1.000
_cell.length_b   1.000
_cell.length_c   1.000
_cell.angle_alpha   90.00
_cell.angle_beta   90.00
_cell.angle_gamma   90.00
#
_symmetry.space_group_name_H-M   'P 1'
#
loop_
_entity.id
_entity.type
_entity.pdbx_description
1 polymer ?
#
loop_
_entity_poly.entity_id
_entity_poly.type
_entity_poly.pdbx_seq_one_letter_code
_entity_poly.pdbx_strand_id
1 'polypeptide(L)'
;MAHPGRPATKLQITDAERAELHARLRVRKAPEDEKLRMRIVLGCADGESGTMIAQRLGTTVQTVSKWRRRYRAYRLAGLTDAPRAGRPRSVGDEQVQLIVDKVRQSKPDNATHWSVRQMSRHAGVSPATVQRIWHAFGLKPHLQETFKLSTDPHFVDKVRDVVGLYMAPPDRALVLCVDEKSQIQALDRTQPGLPLTFGKPSTRTHDYKRHGTTSLFAALDVATGKVIGQLKRRHRSVEFLQFLKAIDAAVPGEQDIHLIMDNYGTHKTQAVRAWLAAHPRYHVHFTPTSASWLNLVERFFSQISEQWIKRSAHTSVAQLEQSIREYIDRHNEDPKPFVWHKSADTILASVARAASTII
;
A
#
# COMPACT_ATOMS: atom_id res chain seq x y z
N MET A 1 12.94 55.53 48.91
CA MET A 1 12.21 55.58 47.61
C MET A 1 13.20 55.21 46.51
N ALA A 2 12.93 54.15 45.74
CA ALA A 2 13.83 53.72 44.68
C ALA A 2 13.71 54.66 43.46
N HIS A 3 14.83 55.20 42.99
CA HIS A 3 14.86 56.04 41.79
C HIS A 3 14.33 55.25 40.57
N PRO A 4 13.42 55.84 39.75
CA PRO A 4 13.03 55.21 38.50
C PRO A 4 14.24 55.25 37.56
N GLY A 5 14.75 54.07 37.22
CA GLY A 5 15.78 53.92 36.19
C GLY A 5 15.32 54.53 34.86
N ARG A 6 16.30 54.91 34.02
CA ARG A 6 16.13 55.56 32.71
C ARG A 6 14.93 54.97 31.93
N PRO A 7 14.00 55.80 31.41
CA PRO A 7 12.80 55.31 30.74
C PRO A 7 13.16 54.39 29.57
N ALA A 8 12.50 53.23 29.52
CA ALA A 8 12.78 52.23 28.50
C ALA A 8 12.27 52.73 27.14
N THR A 9 13.15 52.78 26.12
CA THR A 9 12.76 53.13 24.75
C THR A 9 11.64 52.20 24.25
N LYS A 10 10.47 52.74 23.91
CA LYS A 10 9.35 51.94 23.39
C LYS A 10 9.77 51.08 22.20
N LEU A 11 9.33 49.83 22.18
CA LEU A 11 9.50 48.95 21.03
C LEU A 11 8.45 49.29 19.97
N GLN A 12 8.89 49.71 18.78
CA GLN A 12 7.98 50.04 17.68
C GLN A 12 7.39 48.75 17.07
N ILE A 13 6.08 48.57 17.24
CA ILE A 13 5.29 47.50 16.63
C ILE A 13 4.14 48.13 15.84
N THR A 14 3.80 47.57 14.68
CA THR A 14 2.65 48.03 13.89
C THR A 14 1.34 47.57 14.51
N ASP A 15 0.24 48.24 14.16
CA ASP A 15 -1.10 47.83 14.62
C ASP A 15 -1.47 46.42 14.15
N ALA A 16 -1.06 46.06 12.93
CA ALA A 16 -1.23 44.70 12.40
C ALA A 16 -0.46 43.66 13.24
N GLU A 17 0.79 43.93 13.61
CA GLU A 17 1.58 43.02 14.46
C GLU A 17 1.02 42.95 15.88
N ARG A 18 0.50 44.06 16.43
CA ARG A 18 -0.14 44.10 17.74
C ARG A 18 -1.42 43.27 17.75
N ALA A 19 -2.26 43.41 16.72
CA ALA A 19 -3.48 42.61 16.55
C ALA A 19 -3.15 41.11 16.44
N GLU A 20 -2.14 40.76 15.66
CA GLU A 20 -1.67 39.39 15.49
C GLU A 20 -1.16 38.76 16.81
N LEU A 21 -0.37 39.50 17.60
CA LEU A 21 0.09 39.04 18.91
C LEU A 21 -1.08 38.77 19.87
N HIS A 22 -2.08 39.65 19.90
CA HIS A 22 -3.28 39.44 20.71
C HIS A 22 -4.13 38.27 20.22
N ALA A 23 -4.27 38.09 18.90
CA ALA A 23 -4.98 36.96 18.32
C ALA A 23 -4.32 35.63 18.71
N ARG A 24 -2.99 35.51 18.58
CA ARG A 24 -2.23 34.30 18.97
C ARG A 24 -2.29 34.02 20.47
N LEU A 25 -2.31 35.05 21.32
CA LEU A 25 -2.48 34.89 22.77
C LEU A 25 -3.84 34.30 23.18
N ARG A 26 -4.88 34.48 22.36
CA ARG A 26 -6.23 33.92 22.60
C ARG A 26 -6.36 32.45 22.22
N VAL A 27 -5.39 31.88 21.51
CA VAL A 27 -5.42 30.47 21.10
C VAL A 27 -5.22 29.57 22.33
N ARG A 28 -6.26 28.79 22.68
CA ARG A 28 -6.32 27.98 23.91
C ARG A 28 -5.20 26.93 24.02
N LYS A 29 -4.74 26.38 22.90
CA LYS A 29 -3.71 25.31 22.83
C LYS A 29 -2.30 25.78 22.44
N ALA A 30 -2.02 27.10 22.44
CA ALA A 30 -0.67 27.57 22.10
C ALA A 30 0.34 27.27 23.23
N PRO A 31 1.60 26.92 22.92
CA PRO A 31 2.65 26.71 23.91
C PRO A 31 2.84 27.91 24.84
N GLU A 32 2.96 27.68 26.15
CA GLU A 32 3.06 28.76 27.15
C GLU A 32 4.33 29.60 27.00
N ASP A 33 5.42 29.00 26.52
CA ASP A 33 6.67 29.69 26.23
C ASP A 33 6.53 30.66 25.05
N GLU A 34 5.70 30.35 24.05
CA GLU A 34 5.38 31.26 22.95
C GLU A 34 4.53 32.44 23.46
N LYS A 35 3.52 32.16 24.30
CA LYS A 35 2.69 33.21 24.93
C LYS A 35 3.52 34.14 25.82
N LEU A 36 4.49 33.61 26.56
CA LEU A 36 5.43 34.41 27.35
C LEU A 36 6.20 35.40 26.46
N ARG A 37 6.72 34.96 25.31
CA ARG A 37 7.45 35.81 24.35
C ARG A 37 6.58 36.93 23.80
N MET A 38 5.32 36.61 23.45
CA MET A 38 4.36 37.61 22.96
C MET A 38 4.04 38.66 24.04
N ARG A 39 3.82 38.24 25.29
CA ARG A 39 3.58 39.16 26.43
C ARG A 39 4.77 40.07 26.70
N ILE A 40 6.00 39.57 26.52
CA ILE A 40 7.23 40.38 26.63
C ILE A 40 7.26 41.47 25.55
N VAL A 41 6.96 41.14 24.29
CA VAL A 41 6.95 42.10 23.18
C VAL A 41 5.89 43.18 23.39
N LEU A 42 4.68 42.79 23.78
CA LEU A 42 3.59 43.74 24.08
C LEU A 42 3.97 44.70 25.21
N GLY A 43 4.49 44.18 26.34
CA GLY A 43 4.95 45.05 27.44
C GLY A 43 6.09 46.00 27.03
N CYS A 44 7.00 45.54 26.17
CA CYS A 44 8.06 46.41 25.62
C CYS A 44 7.49 47.50 24.69
N ALA A 45 6.41 47.23 23.96
CA ALA A 45 5.74 48.18 23.09
C ALA A 45 4.93 49.22 23.88
N ASP A 46 4.34 48.80 25.00
CA ASP A 46 3.58 49.66 25.90
C ASP A 46 4.48 50.58 26.74
N GLY A 47 5.81 50.33 26.73
CA GLY A 47 6.81 51.16 27.39
C GLY A 47 7.15 50.72 28.81
N GLU A 48 6.73 49.52 29.22
CA GLU A 48 7.12 48.95 30.50
C GLU A 48 8.65 48.75 30.56
N SER A 49 9.23 48.97 31.74
CA SER A 49 10.66 48.69 31.95
C SER A 49 10.93 47.19 31.93
N GLY A 50 12.13 46.79 31.51
CA GLY A 50 12.50 45.38 31.45
C GLY A 50 12.41 44.66 32.80
N THR A 51 12.67 45.38 33.90
CA THR A 51 12.54 44.87 35.27
C THR A 51 11.09 44.60 35.65
N MET A 52 10.17 45.51 35.30
CA MET A 52 8.74 45.33 35.57
C MET A 52 8.15 44.18 34.76
N ILE A 53 8.50 44.08 33.48
CA ILE A 53 8.06 42.97 32.61
C ILE A 53 8.56 41.62 33.17
N ALA A 54 9.83 41.57 33.58
CA ALA A 54 10.43 40.37 34.16
C ALA A 54 9.70 39.92 35.44
N GLN A 55 9.44 40.85 36.36
CA GLN A 55 8.73 40.58 37.61
C GLN A 55 7.28 40.13 37.36
N ARG A 56 6.54 40.84 36.49
CA ARG A 56 5.13 40.55 36.17
C ARG A 56 4.95 39.20 35.49
N LEU A 57 5.90 38.79 34.65
CA LEU A 57 5.83 37.55 33.88
C LEU A 57 6.60 36.39 34.50
N GLY A 58 7.17 36.56 35.70
CA GLY A 58 7.93 35.52 36.39
C GLY A 58 9.17 35.06 35.62
N THR A 59 9.88 35.98 34.96
CA THR A 59 11.06 35.69 34.13
C THR A 59 12.24 36.60 34.48
N THR A 60 13.34 36.53 33.73
CA THR A 60 14.55 37.32 33.97
C THR A 60 14.66 38.50 33.01
N VAL A 61 15.32 39.58 33.44
CA VAL A 61 15.58 40.76 32.59
C VAL A 61 16.38 40.38 31.34
N GLN A 62 17.26 39.38 31.43
CA GLN A 62 18.01 38.82 30.31
C GLN A 62 17.07 38.18 29.27
N THR A 63 16.03 37.47 29.72
CA THR A 63 15.01 36.87 28.84
C THR A 63 14.20 37.94 28.13
N VAL A 64 13.80 38.99 28.85
CA VAL A 64 13.13 40.17 28.26
C VAL A 64 14.02 40.84 27.20
N SER A 65 15.29 41.08 27.52
CA SER A 65 16.27 41.66 26.61
C SER A 65 16.50 40.80 25.36
N LYS A 66 16.61 39.47 25.52
CA LYS A 66 16.75 38.50 24.43
C LYS A 66 15.60 38.59 23.44
N TRP A 67 14.36 38.53 23.92
CA TRP A 67 13.19 38.53 23.05
C TRP A 67 12.92 39.90 22.43
N ARG A 68 13.17 40.99 23.17
CA ARG A 68 13.14 42.34 22.60
C ARG A 68 14.14 42.51 21.46
N ARG A 69 15.36 41.99 21.61
CA ARG A 69 16.38 42.02 20.55
C ARG A 69 15.99 41.16 19.35
N ARG A 70 15.51 39.94 19.59
CA ARG A 70 15.05 39.04 18.52
C ARG A 70 13.88 39.60 17.73
N TYR A 71 12.90 40.21 18.41
CA TYR A 71 11.79 40.87 17.74
C TYR A 71 12.25 42.09 16.93
N ARG A 72 13.20 42.88 17.43
CA ARG A 72 13.77 44.00 16.64
C ARG A 72 14.43 43.53 15.36
N ALA A 73 15.14 42.40 15.39
CA ALA A 73 15.85 41.87 14.24
C ALA A 73 14.94 41.13 13.24
N TYR A 74 13.95 40.37 13.74
CA TYR A 74 13.20 39.40 12.93
C TYR A 74 11.68 39.53 13.05
N ARG A 75 11.17 40.58 13.69
CA ARG A 75 9.74 40.84 13.93
C ARG A 75 9.04 39.61 14.51
N LEU A 76 7.82 39.28 14.06
CA LEU A 76 7.05 38.13 14.54
C LEU A 76 7.77 36.78 14.33
N ALA A 77 8.53 36.62 13.25
CA ALA A 77 9.33 35.42 13.00
C ALA A 77 10.44 35.23 14.06
N GLY A 78 10.85 36.30 14.73
CA GLY A 78 11.82 36.26 15.82
C GLY A 78 11.34 35.57 17.08
N LEU A 79 10.04 35.30 17.24
CA LEU A 79 9.43 34.70 18.43
C LEU A 79 9.37 33.17 18.40
N THR A 80 9.62 32.54 17.26
CA THR A 80 9.73 31.08 17.14
C THR A 80 11.06 30.59 17.71
N ASP A 81 11.12 29.35 18.18
CA ASP A 81 12.40 28.75 18.54
C ASP A 81 13.31 28.65 17.32
N ALA A 82 14.56 29.06 17.48
CA ALA A 82 15.56 28.77 16.46
C ALA A 82 15.77 27.25 16.41
N PRO A 83 16.12 26.68 15.23
CA PRO A 83 16.54 25.29 15.14
C PRO A 83 17.62 25.04 16.19
N ARG A 84 17.34 24.16 17.14
CA ARG A 84 18.33 23.78 18.14
C ARG A 84 19.43 23.03 17.41
N ALA A 85 20.69 23.35 17.72
CA ALA A 85 21.79 22.49 17.33
C ALA A 85 21.54 21.12 17.97
N GLY A 86 21.01 20.19 17.19
CA GLY A 86 20.82 18.81 17.63
C GLY A 86 22.16 18.18 17.98
N ARG A 87 22.14 16.95 18.50
CA ARG A 87 23.37 16.17 18.67
C ARG A 87 24.15 16.16 17.35
N PRO A 88 25.44 16.54 17.34
CA PRO A 88 26.26 16.46 16.14
C PRO A 88 26.16 15.08 15.51
N ARG A 89 26.06 15.06 14.18
CA ARG A 89 25.94 13.81 13.42
C ARG A 89 27.19 12.96 13.66
N SER A 90 27.00 11.76 14.20
CA SER A 90 28.11 10.87 14.57
C SER A 90 28.54 9.91 13.45
N VAL A 91 27.78 9.83 12.37
CA VAL A 91 28.07 8.95 11.23
C VAL A 91 28.18 9.80 9.98
N GLY A 92 29.39 9.91 9.43
CA GLY A 92 29.68 10.70 8.23
C GLY A 92 29.01 10.15 6.97
N ASP A 93 29.05 10.92 5.89
CA ASP A 93 28.48 10.50 4.59
C ASP A 93 29.20 9.29 4.01
N GLU A 94 30.53 9.20 4.15
CA GLU A 94 31.32 8.06 3.70
C GLU A 94 30.85 6.74 4.33
N GLN A 95 30.54 6.76 5.62
CA GLN A 95 30.08 5.56 6.32
C GLN A 95 28.63 5.20 5.98
N VAL A 96 27.79 6.19 5.67
CA VAL A 96 26.46 5.95 5.10
C VAL A 96 26.60 5.31 3.71
N GLN A 97 27.46 5.86 2.86
CA GLN A 97 27.71 5.36 1.52
C GLN A 97 28.23 3.92 1.56
N LEU A 98 29.19 3.62 2.45
CA LEU A 98 29.69 2.26 2.68
C LEU A 98 28.55 1.28 3.00
N ILE A 99 27.65 1.64 3.92
CA ILE A 99 26.52 0.79 4.32
C ILE A 99 25.56 0.56 3.14
N VAL A 100 25.28 1.59 2.35
CA VAL A 100 24.39 1.53 1.19
C VAL A 100 24.99 0.68 0.06
N ASP A 101 26.27 0.85 -0.24
CA ASP A 101 26.93 0.10 -1.30
C ASP A 101 27.10 -1.35 -0.89
N LYS A 102 27.53 -1.61 0.34
CA LYS A 102 27.75 -2.97 0.83
C LYS A 102 26.48 -3.81 0.79
N VAL A 103 25.33 -3.24 1.15
CA VAL A 103 24.05 -3.99 1.11
C VAL A 103 23.57 -4.26 -0.32
N ARG A 104 23.92 -3.39 -1.28
CA ARG A 104 23.50 -3.52 -2.69
C ARG A 104 24.42 -4.42 -3.52
N GLN A 105 25.71 -4.42 -3.20
CA GLN A 105 26.75 -4.99 -4.07
C GLN A 105 27.33 -6.29 -3.53
N SER A 106 27.11 -6.63 -2.25
CA SER A 106 27.64 -7.86 -1.67
C SER A 106 26.66 -8.54 -0.72
N LYS A 107 27.00 -9.77 -0.36
CA LYS A 107 26.34 -10.56 0.67
C LYS A 107 27.37 -10.90 1.76
N PRO A 108 26.96 -11.16 3.00
CA PRO A 108 27.87 -11.72 4.00
C PRO A 108 28.22 -13.17 3.65
N ASP A 109 29.40 -13.64 4.08
CA ASP A 109 29.90 -14.97 3.71
C ASP A 109 29.00 -16.13 4.15
N ASN A 110 28.22 -15.93 5.23
CA ASN A 110 27.37 -16.95 5.83
C ASN A 110 25.86 -16.67 5.73
N ALA A 111 25.42 -15.75 4.86
CA ALA A 111 23.99 -15.55 4.61
C ALA A 111 23.69 -15.02 3.20
N THR A 112 22.46 -15.23 2.73
CA THR A 112 22.02 -14.81 1.40
C THR A 112 21.79 -13.30 1.27
N HIS A 113 21.69 -12.59 2.39
CA HIS A 113 21.47 -11.15 2.48
C HIS A 113 21.99 -10.61 3.82
N TRP A 114 22.18 -9.30 3.91
CA TRP A 114 22.60 -8.65 5.15
C TRP A 114 21.44 -8.55 6.15
N SER A 115 21.67 -9.03 7.38
CA SER A 115 20.87 -8.59 8.53
C SER A 115 21.37 -7.25 9.07
N VAL A 116 20.49 -6.51 9.75
CA VAL A 116 20.85 -5.25 10.44
C VAL A 116 22.03 -5.45 11.39
N ARG A 117 22.07 -6.58 12.11
CA ARG A 117 23.13 -6.89 13.08
C ARG A 117 24.45 -7.21 12.41
N GLN A 118 24.45 -7.97 11.31
CA GLN A 118 25.67 -8.23 10.54
C GLN A 118 26.23 -6.94 9.94
N MET A 119 25.38 -6.12 9.33
CA MET A 119 25.81 -4.83 8.76
C MET A 119 26.32 -3.88 9.84
N SER A 120 25.68 -3.86 11.01
CA SER A 120 26.12 -3.07 12.17
C SER A 120 27.53 -3.45 12.62
N ARG A 121 27.82 -4.74 12.77
CA ARG A 121 29.17 -5.22 13.10
C ARG A 121 30.18 -4.92 12.01
N HIS A 122 29.78 -5.08 10.74
CA HIS A 122 30.67 -4.85 9.60
C HIS A 122 31.04 -3.37 9.44
N ALA A 123 30.06 -2.48 9.56
CA ALA A 123 30.25 -1.04 9.38
C ALA A 123 30.65 -0.30 10.66
N GLY A 124 30.72 -0.96 11.82
CA GLY A 124 31.10 -0.35 13.10
C GLY A 124 30.10 0.68 13.63
N VAL A 125 28.80 0.54 13.32
CA VAL A 125 27.73 1.45 13.78
C VAL A 125 26.66 0.69 14.55
N SER A 126 25.83 1.39 15.33
CA SER A 126 24.73 0.74 16.04
C SER A 126 23.67 0.16 15.08
N PRO A 127 22.96 -0.93 15.46
CA PRO A 127 21.89 -1.50 14.64
C PRO A 127 20.79 -0.49 14.29
N ALA A 128 20.44 0.39 15.24
CA ALA A 128 19.45 1.46 15.01
C ALA A 128 19.90 2.45 13.93
N THR A 129 21.21 2.70 13.78
CA THR A 129 21.73 3.54 12.71
C THR A 129 21.62 2.86 11.35
N VAL A 130 21.98 1.57 11.26
CA VAL A 130 21.78 0.78 10.02
C VAL A 130 20.31 0.80 9.62
N GLN A 131 19.40 0.54 10.55
CA GLN A 131 17.96 0.53 10.27
C GLN A 131 17.46 1.88 9.77
N ARG A 132 17.90 3.00 10.38
CA ARG A 132 17.55 4.34 9.91
C ARG A 132 18.08 4.62 8.50
N ILE A 133 19.33 4.24 8.21
CA ILE A 133 19.92 4.39 6.88
C ILE A 133 19.12 3.57 5.87
N TRP A 134 18.91 2.28 6.12
CA TRP A 134 18.15 1.43 5.21
C TRP A 134 16.72 1.95 5.00
N HIS A 135 16.05 2.42 6.05
CA HIS A 135 14.73 3.04 5.92
C HIS A 135 14.76 4.31 5.07
N ALA A 136 15.74 5.19 5.28
CA ALA A 136 15.88 6.44 4.52
C ALA A 136 16.12 6.20 3.02
N PHE A 137 16.84 5.13 2.67
CA PHE A 137 17.12 4.74 1.28
C PHE A 137 16.15 3.68 0.72
N GLY A 138 15.13 3.28 1.47
CA GLY A 138 14.17 2.24 1.04
C GLY A 138 14.77 0.85 0.87
N LEU A 139 15.93 0.56 1.45
CA LEU A 139 16.64 -0.71 1.33
C LEU A 139 16.00 -1.78 2.21
N LYS A 140 15.63 -2.91 1.61
CA LYS A 140 14.99 -4.05 2.29
C LYS A 140 15.66 -5.37 1.89
N PRO A 141 16.90 -5.64 2.36
CA PRO A 141 17.68 -6.80 1.90
C PRO A 141 17.05 -8.17 2.23
N HIS A 142 16.12 -8.22 3.18
CA HIS A 142 15.38 -9.43 3.56
C HIS A 142 14.17 -9.71 2.66
N LEU A 143 13.78 -8.76 1.79
CA LEU A 143 12.69 -8.95 0.84
C LEU A 143 13.24 -9.38 -0.51
N GLN A 144 12.60 -10.39 -1.06
CA GLN A 144 12.80 -10.84 -2.43
C GLN A 144 11.41 -11.00 -3.05
N GLU A 145 11.20 -10.39 -4.19
CA GLU A 145 9.97 -10.50 -4.97
C GLU A 145 10.26 -11.33 -6.23
N THR A 146 9.22 -11.96 -6.76
CA THR A 146 9.29 -12.67 -8.04
C THR A 146 8.81 -11.76 -9.16
N PHE A 147 9.43 -11.88 -10.32
CA PHE A 147 8.98 -11.24 -11.53
C PHE A 147 9.22 -12.18 -12.72
N LYS A 148 8.48 -11.96 -13.81
CA LYS A 148 8.66 -12.71 -15.06
C LYS A 148 8.40 -11.78 -16.23
N LEU A 149 9.34 -11.74 -17.17
CA LEU A 149 9.15 -11.06 -18.45
C LEU A 149 8.43 -12.00 -19.40
N SER A 150 7.43 -11.46 -20.11
CA SER A 150 6.73 -12.21 -21.15
C SER A 150 7.57 -12.26 -22.43
N THR A 151 7.58 -13.43 -23.08
CA THR A 151 8.15 -13.62 -24.43
C THR A 151 7.10 -13.58 -25.53
N ASP A 152 5.87 -13.16 -25.21
CA ASP A 152 4.77 -13.09 -26.18
C ASP A 152 5.07 -12.01 -27.24
N PRO A 153 5.13 -12.36 -28.54
CA PRO A 153 5.39 -11.37 -29.60
C PRO A 153 4.35 -10.24 -29.64
N HIS A 154 3.13 -10.51 -29.17
CA HIS A 154 2.02 -9.55 -29.14
C HIS A 154 1.81 -8.97 -27.75
N PHE A 155 2.84 -8.96 -26.90
CA PHE A 155 2.75 -8.51 -25.50
C PHE A 155 2.16 -7.10 -25.38
N VAL A 156 2.68 -6.15 -26.16
CA VAL A 156 2.25 -4.74 -26.12
C VAL A 156 0.78 -4.60 -26.47
N ASP A 157 0.35 -5.24 -27.56
CA ASP A 157 -1.02 -5.14 -28.06
C ASP A 157 -2.01 -5.75 -27.08
N LYS A 158 -1.70 -6.94 -26.55
CA LYS A 158 -2.54 -7.60 -25.54
C LYS A 158 -2.64 -6.83 -24.23
N VAL A 159 -1.54 -6.20 -23.78
CA VAL A 159 -1.57 -5.32 -22.59
C VAL A 159 -2.50 -4.15 -22.84
N ARG A 160 -2.41 -3.51 -24.01
CA ARG A 160 -3.27 -2.37 -24.36
C ARG A 160 -4.73 -2.77 -24.49
N ASP A 161 -5.00 -3.90 -25.12
CA ASP A 161 -6.34 -4.47 -25.29
C ASP A 161 -7.01 -4.71 -23.93
N VAL A 162 -6.38 -5.51 -23.05
CA VAL A 162 -6.92 -5.83 -21.72
C VAL A 162 -7.05 -4.59 -20.83
N VAL A 163 -6.01 -3.74 -20.78
CA VAL A 163 -6.07 -2.52 -19.95
C VAL A 163 -7.08 -1.52 -20.50
N GLY A 164 -7.27 -1.47 -21.82
CA GLY A 164 -8.29 -0.67 -22.47
C GLY A 164 -9.69 -1.03 -21.97
N LEU A 165 -10.02 -2.32 -21.92
CA LEU A 165 -11.30 -2.79 -21.39
C LEU A 165 -11.52 -2.41 -19.92
N TYR A 166 -10.47 -2.37 -19.10
CA TYR A 166 -10.61 -1.97 -17.70
C TYR A 166 -10.78 -0.46 -17.49
N MET A 167 -10.15 0.34 -18.34
CA MET A 167 -10.13 1.81 -18.19
C MET A 167 -11.24 2.51 -18.96
N ALA A 168 -11.64 1.95 -20.10
CA ALA A 168 -12.64 2.48 -21.01
C ALA A 168 -13.39 1.30 -21.69
N PRO A 169 -14.22 0.55 -20.93
CA PRO A 169 -15.00 -0.54 -21.50
C PRO A 169 -15.97 -0.03 -22.58
N PRO A 170 -16.28 -0.83 -23.62
CA PRO A 170 -17.27 -0.47 -24.62
C PRO A 170 -18.66 -0.22 -24.02
N ASP A 171 -19.42 0.69 -24.64
CA ASP A 171 -20.76 1.04 -24.19
C ASP A 171 -21.69 -0.18 -24.23
N ARG A 172 -22.49 -0.35 -23.17
CA ARG A 172 -23.48 -1.44 -23.03
C ARG A 172 -22.89 -2.86 -23.17
N ALA A 173 -21.60 -3.01 -22.91
CA ALA A 173 -20.94 -4.30 -22.93
C ALA A 173 -20.61 -4.80 -21.53
N LEU A 174 -20.63 -6.12 -21.35
CA LEU A 174 -20.24 -6.79 -20.12
C LEU A 174 -18.79 -7.26 -20.25
N VAL A 175 -17.91 -6.81 -19.35
CA VAL A 175 -16.51 -7.25 -19.30
C VAL A 175 -16.35 -8.29 -18.19
N LEU A 176 -16.02 -9.52 -18.57
CA LEU A 176 -15.82 -10.63 -17.63
C LEU A 176 -14.38 -11.13 -17.66
N CYS A 177 -13.77 -11.21 -16.49
CA CYS A 177 -12.48 -11.86 -16.28
C CYS A 177 -12.71 -13.32 -15.89
N VAL A 178 -12.27 -14.25 -16.75
CA VAL A 178 -12.51 -15.69 -16.63
C VAL A 178 -11.20 -16.42 -16.39
N ASP A 179 -11.20 -17.32 -15.41
CA ASP A 179 -10.08 -18.22 -15.13
C ASP A 179 -10.52 -19.37 -14.21
N GLU A 180 -9.63 -20.32 -13.95
CA GLU A 180 -9.83 -21.41 -12.99
C GLU A 180 -8.77 -21.47 -11.90
N LYS A 181 -9.24 -21.52 -10.66
CA LYS A 181 -8.41 -21.93 -9.54
C LYS A 181 -8.45 -23.45 -9.42
N SER A 182 -7.43 -24.10 -9.96
CA SER A 182 -7.29 -25.56 -9.89
C SER A 182 -6.78 -26.04 -8.51
N GLN A 183 -7.01 -27.33 -8.25
CA GLN A 183 -6.42 -28.07 -7.11
C GLN A 183 -6.68 -27.46 -5.72
N ILE A 184 -7.85 -26.87 -5.50
CA ILE A 184 -8.26 -26.40 -4.17
C ILE A 184 -8.42 -27.62 -3.27
N GLN A 185 -7.58 -27.72 -2.24
CA GLN A 185 -7.49 -28.90 -1.38
C GLN A 185 -8.47 -28.81 -0.21
N ALA A 186 -9.27 -29.86 -0.02
CA ALA A 186 -10.01 -30.06 1.23
C ALA A 186 -9.01 -30.52 2.30
N LEU A 187 -8.77 -29.64 3.27
CA LEU A 187 -7.79 -29.84 4.34
C LEU A 187 -8.46 -29.77 5.70
N ASP A 188 -8.14 -30.72 6.56
CA ASP A 188 -8.43 -30.65 7.99
C ASP A 188 -7.12 -30.74 8.79
N ARG A 189 -7.13 -30.17 10.01
CA ARG A 189 -6.00 -30.26 10.93
C ARG A 189 -6.12 -31.53 11.76
N THR A 190 -4.97 -32.10 12.09
CA THR A 190 -4.91 -33.36 12.86
C THR A 190 -5.36 -33.19 14.30
N GLN A 191 -5.27 -31.96 14.85
CA GLN A 191 -5.75 -31.61 16.18
C GLN A 191 -6.39 -30.21 16.19
N PRO A 192 -7.28 -29.91 17.16
CA PRO A 192 -7.81 -28.57 17.37
C PRO A 192 -6.70 -27.53 17.62
N GLY A 193 -6.80 -26.39 16.96
CA GLY A 193 -5.94 -25.23 17.22
C GLY A 193 -6.39 -24.43 18.43
N LEU A 194 -5.50 -23.61 19.00
CA LEU A 194 -5.86 -22.67 20.04
C LEU A 194 -6.44 -21.39 19.41
N PRO A 195 -7.52 -20.81 19.98
CA PRO A 195 -8.11 -19.59 19.46
C PRO A 195 -7.19 -18.38 19.68
N LEU A 196 -7.45 -17.30 18.93
CA LEU A 196 -6.80 -16.01 19.13
C LEU A 196 -7.13 -15.46 20.52
N THR A 197 -6.13 -14.93 21.25
CA THR A 197 -6.33 -14.25 22.54
C THR A 197 -5.32 -13.12 22.74
N PHE A 198 -5.48 -12.30 23.77
CA PHE A 198 -4.58 -11.18 24.06
C PHE A 198 -3.14 -11.66 24.20
N GLY A 199 -2.25 -11.09 23.39
CA GLY A 199 -0.82 -11.44 23.38
C GLY A 199 -0.47 -12.81 22.77
N LYS A 200 -1.44 -13.59 22.25
CA LYS A 200 -1.17 -14.90 21.63
C LYS A 200 -1.94 -15.08 20.32
N PRO A 201 -1.26 -15.35 19.19
CA PRO A 201 -1.95 -15.65 17.94
C PRO A 201 -2.69 -17.00 18.02
N SER A 202 -3.70 -17.18 17.16
CA SER A 202 -4.31 -18.50 16.96
C SER A 202 -3.26 -19.51 16.50
N THR A 203 -3.32 -20.75 17.00
CA THR A 203 -2.37 -21.81 16.61
C THR A 203 -3.03 -22.88 15.75
N ARG A 204 -2.23 -23.63 14.99
CA ARG A 204 -2.64 -24.77 14.16
C ARG A 204 -1.53 -25.80 14.13
N THR A 205 -1.88 -27.07 13.97
CA THR A 205 -0.88 -28.10 13.71
C THR A 205 -0.28 -27.95 12.31
N HIS A 206 1.00 -28.31 12.20
CA HIS A 206 1.75 -28.21 10.93
C HIS A 206 1.35 -29.33 9.96
N ASP A 207 1.01 -30.50 10.49
CA ASP A 207 0.47 -31.65 9.80
C ASP A 207 -1.04 -31.50 9.51
N TYR A 208 -1.49 -32.12 8.43
CA TYR A 208 -2.85 -31.98 7.91
C TYR A 208 -3.32 -33.29 7.26
N LYS A 209 -4.64 -33.49 7.23
CA LYS A 209 -5.29 -34.58 6.50
C LYS A 209 -5.85 -34.06 5.18
N ARG A 210 -5.59 -34.79 4.09
CA ARG A 210 -6.05 -34.46 2.74
C ARG A 210 -7.32 -35.24 2.42
N HIS A 211 -8.38 -34.55 2.02
CA HIS A 211 -9.68 -35.15 1.68
C HIS A 211 -10.05 -35.02 0.20
N GLY A 212 -9.06 -34.82 -0.66
CA GLY A 212 -9.23 -34.60 -2.10
C GLY A 212 -9.21 -33.12 -2.51
N THR A 213 -9.41 -32.88 -3.80
CA THR A 213 -9.33 -31.55 -4.41
C THR A 213 -10.54 -31.26 -5.30
N THR A 214 -10.82 -29.97 -5.50
CA THR A 214 -11.79 -29.47 -6.50
C THR A 214 -11.17 -28.30 -7.26
N SER A 215 -11.80 -27.88 -8.35
CA SER A 215 -11.41 -26.70 -9.14
C SER A 215 -12.58 -25.73 -9.20
N LEU A 216 -12.29 -24.44 -9.02
CA LEU A 216 -13.28 -23.37 -9.14
C LEU A 216 -13.04 -22.62 -10.45
N PHE A 217 -13.97 -22.73 -11.38
CA PHE A 217 -14.07 -21.81 -12.51
C PHE A 217 -14.82 -20.56 -12.05
N ALA A 218 -14.31 -19.37 -12.37
CA ALA A 218 -14.94 -18.12 -12.00
C ALA A 218 -14.92 -17.13 -13.17
N ALA A 219 -16.00 -16.37 -13.29
CA ALA A 219 -16.15 -15.23 -14.17
C ALA A 219 -16.49 -14.02 -13.31
N LEU A 220 -15.55 -13.10 -13.20
CA LEU A 220 -15.67 -11.85 -12.45
C LEU A 220 -16.15 -10.75 -13.39
N ASP A 221 -17.29 -10.14 -13.08
CA ASP A 221 -17.73 -8.89 -13.70
C ASP A 221 -16.86 -7.73 -13.19
N VAL A 222 -16.16 -7.08 -14.11
CA VAL A 222 -15.22 -6.00 -13.80
C VAL A 222 -15.94 -4.78 -13.22
N ALA A 223 -17.14 -4.47 -13.73
CA ALA A 223 -17.86 -3.25 -13.35
C ALA A 223 -18.53 -3.39 -11.99
N THR A 224 -19.15 -4.55 -11.72
CA THR A 224 -19.92 -4.76 -10.48
C THR A 224 -19.15 -5.50 -9.40
N GLY A 225 -18.10 -6.24 -9.75
CA GLY A 225 -17.40 -7.16 -8.85
C GLY A 225 -18.15 -8.46 -8.56
N LYS A 226 -19.30 -8.70 -9.19
CA LYS A 226 -20.04 -9.97 -9.05
C LYS A 226 -19.26 -11.11 -9.68
N VAL A 227 -19.43 -12.30 -9.13
CA VAL A 227 -18.75 -13.51 -9.59
C VAL A 227 -19.76 -14.60 -9.91
N ILE A 228 -19.70 -15.11 -11.14
CA ILE A 228 -20.33 -16.38 -11.52
C ILE A 228 -19.29 -17.47 -11.29
N GLY A 229 -19.59 -18.44 -10.43
CA GLY A 229 -18.66 -19.53 -10.10
C GLY A 229 -19.24 -20.90 -10.36
N GLN A 230 -18.41 -21.82 -10.85
CA GLN A 230 -18.78 -23.23 -11.00
C GLN A 230 -17.66 -24.14 -10.52
N LEU A 231 -18.02 -25.10 -9.67
CA LEU A 231 -17.10 -26.09 -9.15
C LEU A 231 -17.07 -27.33 -10.05
N LYS A 232 -15.87 -27.81 -10.35
CA LYS A 232 -15.64 -29.00 -11.18
C LYS A 232 -14.51 -29.83 -10.59
N ARG A 233 -14.65 -31.15 -10.65
CA ARG A 233 -13.59 -32.08 -10.19
C ARG A 233 -12.43 -32.22 -11.17
N ARG A 234 -12.61 -31.77 -12.41
CA ARG A 234 -11.62 -31.76 -13.49
C ARG A 234 -11.63 -30.39 -14.16
N HIS A 235 -10.52 -30.01 -14.79
CA HIS A 235 -10.34 -28.71 -15.44
C HIS A 235 -9.93 -28.88 -16.91
N ARG A 236 -10.68 -29.67 -17.68
CA ARG A 236 -10.41 -29.88 -19.12
C ARG A 236 -11.28 -28.92 -19.94
N SER A 237 -11.03 -28.89 -21.25
CA SER A 237 -11.83 -28.08 -22.19
C SER A 237 -13.34 -28.37 -22.14
N VAL A 238 -13.74 -29.60 -21.82
CA VAL A 238 -15.15 -29.98 -21.66
C VAL A 238 -15.79 -29.26 -20.47
N GLU A 239 -15.09 -29.22 -19.33
CA GLU A 239 -15.56 -28.50 -18.15
C GLU A 239 -15.57 -26.99 -18.37
N PHE A 240 -14.57 -26.45 -19.07
CA PHE A 240 -14.53 -25.05 -19.47
C PHE A 240 -15.70 -24.67 -20.40
N LEU A 241 -16.01 -25.50 -21.41
CA LEU A 241 -17.15 -25.27 -22.29
C LEU A 241 -18.49 -25.32 -21.54
N GLN A 242 -18.63 -26.21 -20.55
CA GLN A 242 -19.80 -26.22 -19.66
C GLN A 242 -19.90 -24.91 -18.87
N PHE A 243 -18.75 -24.35 -18.46
CA PHE A 243 -18.73 -23.08 -17.75
C PHE A 243 -19.10 -21.90 -18.65
N LEU A 244 -18.60 -21.85 -19.90
CA LEU A 244 -19.03 -20.84 -20.88
C LEU A 244 -20.55 -20.84 -21.10
N LYS A 245 -21.16 -22.03 -21.22
CA LYS A 245 -22.62 -22.17 -21.32
C LYS A 245 -23.35 -21.69 -20.07
N ALA A 246 -22.77 -21.91 -18.88
CA ALA A 246 -23.34 -21.43 -17.64
C ALA A 246 -23.25 -19.90 -17.52
N ILE A 247 -22.17 -19.29 -18.02
CA ILE A 247 -22.05 -17.83 -18.13
C ILE A 247 -23.13 -17.30 -19.08
N ASP A 248 -23.24 -17.85 -20.28
CA ASP A 248 -24.22 -17.42 -21.29
C ASP A 248 -25.66 -17.48 -20.78
N ALA A 249 -26.01 -18.51 -20.02
CA ALA A 249 -27.32 -18.63 -19.39
C ALA A 249 -27.56 -17.63 -18.24
N ALA A 250 -26.50 -17.12 -17.60
CA ALA A 250 -26.60 -16.24 -16.43
C ALA A 250 -26.57 -14.74 -16.79
N VAL A 251 -26.10 -14.39 -17.99
CA VAL A 251 -25.92 -12.99 -18.43
C VAL A 251 -27.05 -12.55 -19.36
N PRO A 252 -27.42 -11.25 -19.39
CA PRO A 252 -28.50 -10.75 -20.26
C PRO A 252 -28.21 -11.01 -21.74
N GLY A 253 -29.20 -11.44 -22.53
CA GLY A 253 -29.00 -11.92 -23.92
C GLY A 253 -28.56 -10.87 -24.96
N GLU A 254 -28.78 -9.59 -24.70
CA GLU A 254 -28.66 -8.51 -25.70
C GLU A 254 -27.31 -7.76 -25.68
N GLN A 255 -26.46 -8.02 -24.68
CA GLN A 255 -25.20 -7.28 -24.50
C GLN A 255 -24.03 -8.00 -25.17
N ASP A 256 -23.11 -7.23 -25.73
CA ASP A 256 -21.79 -7.74 -26.11
C ASP A 256 -21.01 -8.13 -24.85
N ILE A 257 -20.28 -9.24 -24.92
CA ILE A 257 -19.51 -9.79 -23.81
C ILE A 257 -18.05 -9.82 -24.19
N HIS A 258 -17.23 -9.08 -23.46
CA HIS A 258 -15.78 -9.14 -23.55
C HIS A 258 -15.23 -10.09 -22.50
N LEU A 259 -14.78 -11.27 -22.94
CA LEU A 259 -14.15 -12.27 -22.08
C LEU A 259 -12.64 -12.08 -22.06
N ILE A 260 -12.12 -11.66 -20.91
CA ILE A 260 -10.69 -11.64 -20.64
C ILE A 260 -10.32 -12.98 -20.01
N MET A 261 -9.39 -13.72 -20.63
CA MET A 261 -8.95 -15.02 -20.11
C MET A 261 -7.46 -15.26 -20.37
N ASP A 262 -6.89 -16.25 -19.70
CA ASP A 262 -5.50 -16.63 -19.92
C ASP A 262 -5.30 -17.40 -21.23
N ASN A 263 -4.03 -17.57 -21.61
CA ASN A 263 -3.65 -18.16 -22.89
C ASN A 263 -3.68 -19.71 -22.88
N TYR A 264 -4.31 -20.35 -21.88
CA TYR A 264 -4.24 -21.78 -21.65
C TYR A 264 -4.85 -22.63 -22.77
N GLY A 265 -4.28 -23.82 -22.99
CA GLY A 265 -4.62 -24.67 -24.14
C GLY A 265 -6.07 -25.18 -24.14
N THR A 266 -6.66 -25.36 -22.95
CA THR A 266 -8.06 -25.81 -22.80
C THR A 266 -9.05 -24.81 -23.39
N HIS A 267 -8.73 -23.51 -23.33
CA HIS A 267 -9.54 -22.40 -23.86
C HIS A 267 -9.53 -22.33 -25.39
N LYS A 268 -8.65 -23.11 -26.05
CA LYS A 268 -8.38 -23.00 -27.49
C LYS A 268 -8.67 -24.26 -28.28
N THR A 269 -9.32 -25.24 -27.66
CA THR A 269 -9.73 -26.47 -28.36
C THR A 269 -10.76 -26.16 -29.44
N GLN A 270 -10.87 -27.04 -30.44
CA GLN A 270 -11.81 -26.86 -31.55
C GLN A 270 -13.25 -26.70 -31.08
N ALA A 271 -13.68 -27.44 -30.05
CA ALA A 271 -15.01 -27.33 -29.48
C ALA A 271 -15.29 -25.94 -28.87
N VAL A 272 -14.31 -25.36 -28.17
CA VAL A 272 -14.43 -24.02 -27.59
C VAL A 272 -14.46 -22.96 -28.69
N ARG A 273 -13.58 -23.06 -29.68
CA ARG A 273 -13.57 -22.15 -30.85
C ARG A 273 -14.87 -22.21 -31.63
N ALA A 274 -15.41 -23.41 -31.86
CA ALA A 274 -16.68 -23.60 -32.56
C ALA A 274 -17.85 -22.99 -31.79
N TRP A 275 -17.86 -23.15 -30.45
CA TRP A 275 -18.88 -22.52 -29.61
C TRP A 275 -18.78 -20.99 -29.68
N LEU A 276 -17.59 -20.40 -29.52
CA LEU A 276 -17.40 -18.95 -29.63
C LEU A 276 -17.79 -18.41 -31.01
N ALA A 277 -17.44 -19.11 -32.09
CA ALA A 277 -17.84 -18.73 -33.45
C ALA A 277 -19.36 -18.74 -33.66
N ALA A 278 -20.09 -19.61 -32.94
CA ALA A 278 -21.54 -19.66 -32.97
C ALA A 278 -22.22 -18.57 -32.09
N HIS A 279 -21.45 -17.85 -31.26
CA HIS A 279 -21.96 -16.82 -30.35
C HIS A 279 -21.23 -15.49 -30.63
N PRO A 280 -21.58 -14.77 -31.71
CA PRO A 280 -20.82 -13.61 -32.19
C PRO A 280 -20.76 -12.43 -31.22
N ARG A 281 -21.66 -12.39 -30.22
CA ARG A 281 -21.64 -11.44 -29.10
C ARG A 281 -20.46 -11.62 -28.14
N TYR A 282 -19.72 -12.72 -28.23
CA TYR A 282 -18.56 -13.00 -27.38
C TYR A 282 -17.26 -12.57 -28.05
N HIS A 283 -16.62 -11.55 -27.49
CA HIS A 283 -15.30 -11.06 -27.89
C HIS A 283 -14.25 -11.57 -26.90
N VAL A 284 -13.28 -12.34 -27.38
CA VAL A 284 -12.25 -12.96 -26.51
C VAL A 284 -10.96 -12.16 -26.53
N HIS A 285 -10.47 -11.83 -25.35
CA HIS A 285 -9.26 -11.07 -25.09
C HIS A 285 -8.31 -11.93 -24.26
N PHE A 286 -7.17 -12.31 -24.84
CA PHE A 286 -6.19 -13.15 -24.16
C PHE A 286 -5.16 -12.30 -23.43
N THR A 287 -4.92 -12.60 -22.16
CA THR A 287 -3.75 -12.04 -21.48
C THR A 287 -2.45 -12.52 -22.15
N PRO A 288 -1.38 -11.71 -22.14
CA PRO A 288 -0.08 -12.15 -22.63
C PRO A 288 0.42 -13.38 -21.86
N THR A 289 1.22 -14.21 -22.54
CA THR A 289 1.82 -15.38 -21.90
C THR A 289 2.66 -14.95 -20.69
N SER A 290 2.53 -15.65 -19.55
CA SER A 290 3.19 -15.30 -18.28
C SER A 290 2.76 -13.96 -17.65
N ALA A 291 1.60 -13.42 -18.03
CA ALA A 291 1.04 -12.19 -17.47
C ALA A 291 -0.35 -12.38 -16.84
N SER A 292 -0.56 -13.50 -16.13
CA SER A 292 -1.84 -13.79 -15.44
C SER A 292 -2.23 -12.71 -14.43
N TRP A 293 -1.27 -11.93 -13.92
CA TRP A 293 -1.51 -10.77 -13.07
C TRP A 293 -2.37 -9.67 -13.71
N LEU A 294 -2.55 -9.67 -15.04
CA LEU A 294 -3.50 -8.80 -15.75
C LEU A 294 -4.95 -9.28 -15.62
N ASN A 295 -5.20 -10.55 -15.33
CA ASN A 295 -6.53 -11.10 -15.19
C ASN A 295 -7.09 -10.77 -13.80
N LEU A 296 -8.08 -9.87 -13.70
CA LEU A 296 -8.56 -9.39 -12.38
C LEU A 296 -9.18 -10.49 -11.52
N VAL A 297 -9.67 -11.58 -12.11
CA VAL A 297 -10.22 -12.72 -11.35
C VAL A 297 -9.16 -13.39 -10.47
N GLU A 298 -7.87 -13.28 -10.80
CA GLU A 298 -6.78 -13.73 -9.92
C GLU A 298 -6.78 -13.00 -8.56
N ARG A 299 -7.26 -11.74 -8.51
CA ARG A 299 -7.45 -10.99 -7.26
C ARG A 299 -8.56 -11.61 -6.41
N PHE A 300 -9.66 -12.00 -7.05
CA PHE A 300 -10.75 -12.75 -6.39
C PHE A 300 -10.24 -14.09 -5.85
N PHE A 301 -9.47 -14.85 -6.63
CA PHE A 301 -8.88 -16.11 -6.19
C PHE A 301 -7.90 -15.94 -5.04
N SER A 302 -7.12 -14.86 -5.00
CA SER A 302 -6.29 -14.52 -3.85
C SER A 302 -7.17 -14.24 -2.62
N GLN A 303 -8.23 -13.44 -2.77
CA GLN A 303 -9.13 -13.07 -1.68
C GLN A 303 -9.81 -14.28 -1.03
N ILE A 304 -10.46 -15.15 -1.81
CA ILE A 304 -11.09 -16.38 -1.29
C ILE A 304 -10.04 -17.31 -0.66
N SER A 305 -8.84 -17.39 -1.22
CA SER A 305 -7.76 -18.21 -0.65
C SER A 305 -7.36 -17.74 0.74
N GLU A 306 -7.06 -16.45 0.89
CA GLU A 306 -6.56 -15.89 2.15
C GLU A 306 -7.64 -15.79 3.23
N GLN A 307 -8.83 -15.34 2.86
CA GLN A 307 -9.88 -14.98 3.81
C GLN A 307 -10.79 -16.15 4.18
N TRP A 308 -10.99 -17.09 3.24
CA TRP A 308 -11.96 -18.18 3.42
C TRP A 308 -11.28 -19.55 3.51
N ILE A 309 -10.47 -19.93 2.52
CA ILE A 309 -9.99 -21.31 2.38
C ILE A 309 -8.86 -21.64 3.35
N LYS A 310 -7.78 -20.86 3.38
CA LYS A 310 -6.56 -21.19 4.17
C LYS A 310 -6.82 -21.39 5.65
N ARG A 311 -7.84 -20.69 6.18
CA ARG A 311 -8.18 -20.72 7.59
C ARG A 311 -9.33 -21.66 7.94
N SER A 312 -9.99 -22.27 6.96
CA SER A 312 -11.07 -23.22 7.17
C SER A 312 -10.58 -24.66 7.30
N ALA A 313 -11.47 -25.53 7.77
CA ALA A 313 -11.27 -26.96 7.84
C ALA A 313 -12.39 -27.67 7.07
N HIS A 314 -12.01 -28.61 6.19
CA HIS A 314 -12.94 -29.37 5.35
C HIS A 314 -12.55 -30.85 5.35
N THR A 315 -13.46 -31.69 5.82
CA THR A 315 -13.25 -33.15 5.96
C THR A 315 -13.72 -33.95 4.74
N SER A 316 -14.22 -33.25 3.70
CA SER A 316 -14.58 -33.84 2.41
C SER A 316 -14.56 -32.80 1.30
N VAL A 317 -14.46 -33.26 0.04
CA VAL A 317 -14.63 -32.38 -1.13
C VAL A 317 -16.02 -31.75 -1.16
N ALA A 318 -17.07 -32.48 -0.77
CA ALA A 318 -18.43 -31.96 -0.78
C ALA A 318 -18.60 -30.77 0.20
N GLN A 319 -18.00 -30.87 1.39
CA GLN A 319 -18.01 -29.77 2.37
C GLN A 319 -17.22 -28.56 1.85
N LEU A 320 -16.07 -28.78 1.21
CA LEU A 320 -15.31 -27.71 0.57
C LEU A 320 -16.12 -27.02 -0.54
N GLU A 321 -16.76 -27.79 -1.40
CA GLU A 321 -17.58 -27.26 -2.50
C GLU A 321 -18.75 -26.43 -1.97
N GLN A 322 -19.46 -26.93 -0.96
CA GLN A 322 -20.55 -26.19 -0.32
C GLN A 322 -20.04 -24.87 0.30
N SER A 323 -18.92 -24.93 1.02
CA SER A 323 -18.29 -23.77 1.64
C SER A 323 -17.85 -22.71 0.61
N ILE A 324 -17.40 -23.12 -0.58
CA ILE A 324 -17.05 -22.18 -1.65
C ILE A 324 -18.30 -21.53 -2.27
N ARG A 325 -19.39 -22.29 -2.51
CA ARG A 325 -20.66 -21.73 -3.01
C ARG A 325 -21.17 -20.65 -2.05
N GLU A 326 -21.20 -20.99 -0.77
CA GLU A 326 -21.56 -20.10 0.33
C GLU A 326 -20.71 -18.83 0.42
N TYR A 327 -19.44 -18.87 0.02
CA TYR A 327 -18.60 -17.68 -0.05
C TYR A 327 -18.98 -16.80 -1.24
N ILE A 328 -19.23 -17.41 -2.39
CA ILE A 328 -19.60 -16.69 -3.62
C ILE A 328 -20.95 -16.01 -3.45
N ASP A 329 -21.92 -16.69 -2.85
CA ASP A 329 -23.24 -16.13 -2.56
C ASP A 329 -23.10 -14.88 -1.66
N ARG A 330 -22.36 -14.98 -0.56
CA ARG A 330 -22.08 -13.85 0.34
C ARG A 330 -21.28 -12.73 -0.32
N HIS A 331 -20.31 -13.06 -1.16
CA HIS A 331 -19.56 -12.06 -1.94
C HIS A 331 -20.48 -11.29 -2.89
N ASN A 332 -21.46 -11.97 -3.49
CA ASN A 332 -22.40 -11.37 -4.43
C ASN A 332 -23.55 -10.58 -3.77
N GLU A 333 -23.73 -10.68 -2.45
CA GLU A 333 -24.69 -9.83 -1.69
C GLU A 333 -24.24 -8.37 -1.63
N ASP A 334 -22.93 -8.10 -1.45
CA ASP A 334 -22.32 -6.76 -1.49
C ASP A 334 -21.00 -6.80 -2.30
N PRO A 335 -21.10 -6.95 -3.64
CA PRO A 335 -19.93 -7.13 -4.48
C PRO A 335 -19.15 -5.83 -4.58
N LYS A 336 -17.83 -5.92 -4.40
CA LYS A 336 -16.91 -4.78 -4.52
C LYS A 336 -16.02 -4.98 -5.73
N PRO A 337 -16.11 -4.12 -6.76
CA PRO A 337 -15.29 -4.25 -7.95
C PRO A 337 -13.81 -3.98 -7.64
N PHE A 338 -12.92 -4.69 -8.33
CA PHE A 338 -11.50 -4.43 -8.30
C PHE A 338 -11.17 -3.33 -9.29
N VAL A 339 -10.89 -2.12 -8.80
CA VAL A 339 -10.61 -0.96 -9.66
C VAL A 339 -9.17 -1.02 -10.19
N TRP A 340 -9.03 -0.98 -11.51
CA TRP A 340 -7.75 -0.90 -12.19
C TRP A 340 -7.28 0.56 -12.31
N HIS A 341 -6.02 0.83 -11.97
CA HIS A 341 -5.49 2.21 -11.92
C HIS A 341 -4.25 2.45 -12.80
N LYS A 342 -3.62 1.41 -13.34
CA LYS A 342 -2.37 1.57 -14.11
C LYS A 342 -2.64 1.61 -15.62
N SER A 343 -2.26 2.69 -16.29
CA SER A 343 -2.33 2.75 -17.75
C SER A 343 -1.40 1.72 -18.41
N ALA A 344 -1.72 1.32 -19.63
CA ALA A 344 -0.88 0.41 -20.42
C ALA A 344 0.53 0.97 -20.58
N ASP A 345 0.69 2.26 -20.89
CA ASP A 345 2.00 2.88 -21.08
C ASP A 345 2.84 2.88 -19.80
N THR A 346 2.21 3.07 -18.63
CA THR A 346 2.90 2.98 -17.33
C THR A 346 3.47 1.58 -17.10
N ILE A 347 2.68 0.55 -17.44
CA ILE A 347 3.08 -0.85 -17.34
C ILE A 347 4.22 -1.14 -18.30
N LEU A 348 4.07 -0.78 -19.58
CA LEU A 348 5.07 -1.03 -20.62
C LEU A 348 6.39 -0.33 -20.31
N ALA A 349 6.35 0.92 -19.81
CA ALA A 349 7.54 1.62 -19.35
C ALA A 349 8.23 0.90 -18.18
N SER A 350 7.47 0.30 -17.26
CA SER A 350 8.03 -0.48 -16.16
C SER A 350 8.69 -1.77 -16.63
N VAL A 351 8.08 -2.46 -17.60
CA VAL A 351 8.63 -3.67 -18.21
C VAL A 351 9.92 -3.33 -18.97
N ALA A 352 9.94 -2.24 -19.73
CA ALA A 352 11.14 -1.79 -20.44
C ALA A 352 12.31 -1.49 -19.49
N ARG A 353 12.07 -0.80 -18.37
CA ARG A 353 13.10 -0.56 -17.34
C ARG A 353 13.62 -1.86 -16.72
N ALA A 354 12.74 -2.82 -16.45
CA ALA A 354 13.16 -4.12 -15.92
C ALA A 354 14.02 -4.87 -16.94
N ALA A 355 13.60 -4.90 -18.21
CA ALA A 355 14.34 -5.54 -19.29
C ALA A 355 15.74 -4.95 -19.48
N SER A 356 15.89 -3.62 -19.41
CA SER A 356 17.19 -2.95 -19.56
C SER A 356 18.15 -3.14 -18.37
N THR A 357 17.68 -3.71 -17.26
CA THR A 357 18.50 -3.96 -16.06
C THR A 357 18.99 -5.41 -15.99
N ILE A 358 18.35 -6.31 -16.74
CA ILE A 358 18.64 -7.76 -16.74
C ILE A 358 19.61 -8.14 -17.85
N ILE A 359 19.59 -7.39 -18.97
CA ILE A 359 20.58 -7.44 -20.04
C ILE A 359 21.75 -6.54 -19.65
#